data_AF-A0A9D4RTP4-F1
#
_entry.id   AF-A0A9D4RTP4-F1
#
_cell.length_a   1.000
_cell.length_b   1.000
_cell.length_c   1.000
_cell.angle_alpha   90.00
_cell.angle_beta   90.00
_cell.angle_gamma   90.00
#
_symmetry.space_group_name_H-M   'P 1'
#
loop_
_entity.id
_entity.type
_entity.pdbx_description
1 polymer ?
#
loop_
_entity_poly.entity_id
_entity_poly.type
_entity_poly.pdbx_seq_one_letter_code
_entity_poly.pdbx_strand_id
1 'polypeptide(L)'
;MTEIPSDVCDWDTDSRLKVFSRHVNKTIKYWLHIVKIDFSYNKIRKVESLNCLKKLDKLDLSDNKITQFKNTTINQLTHLRHLDLSYNEIKSMDPAFISQPTQSLMFADFENNKLRDLDITNAFSVNPFCHVDYTSNIIDKFVNAQGFTLDKIKTYGPGFVSLNQNNFETFPDFTFLLGLSSLAEFGQLSSFGFDFRDIKLNCDCHLEPFLSIGQNVKDALWRLWRDHLNITCANPPSLKNVKVRNLNPYDLICNLTREAYCPQECTCIDRPNTNTLYVTCTNLKEMPELLPNSTLTRFISLTLPNNEIKVLSNESYISK
;
A
#
# COMPACT_ATOMS: atom_id res chain seq x y z
N MET A 1 13.24 -27.16 -15.07
CA MET A 1 11.78 -27.32 -14.91
C MET A 1 11.14 -25.95 -15.13
N THR A 2 10.13 -25.82 -16.00
CA THR A 2 9.47 -24.51 -16.30
C THR A 2 8.15 -24.32 -15.55
N GLU A 3 7.67 -25.35 -14.88
CA GLU A 3 6.46 -25.35 -14.06
C GLU A 3 6.75 -26.21 -12.84
N ILE A 4 6.18 -25.85 -11.69
CA ILE A 4 6.07 -26.77 -10.55
C ILE A 4 4.95 -27.74 -10.91
N PRO A 5 5.25 -29.03 -11.10
CA PRO A 5 4.26 -30.00 -11.58
C PRO A 5 3.04 -30.09 -10.66
N SER A 6 1.85 -30.27 -11.25
CA SER A 6 0.60 -30.45 -10.50
C SER A 6 0.62 -31.68 -9.60
N ASP A 7 1.49 -32.64 -9.93
CA ASP A 7 1.73 -33.87 -9.19
C ASP A 7 2.76 -33.69 -8.05
N VAL A 8 3.16 -32.47 -7.67
CA VAL A 8 3.99 -32.23 -6.47
C VAL A 8 3.33 -32.77 -5.21
N CYS A 9 2.00 -32.80 -5.18
CA CYS A 9 1.24 -33.49 -4.14
C CYS A 9 1.23 -35.02 -4.27
N ASP A 10 1.65 -35.55 -5.43
CA ASP A 10 1.68 -36.95 -5.84
C ASP A 10 3.09 -37.48 -6.13
N TRP A 11 4.17 -36.71 -5.89
CA TRP A 11 5.58 -37.11 -6.11
C TRP A 11 6.04 -38.30 -5.24
N ASP A 12 5.12 -38.93 -4.52
CA ASP A 12 5.24 -40.24 -3.89
C ASP A 12 4.82 -41.42 -4.81
N THR A 13 4.38 -41.15 -6.04
CA THR A 13 3.81 -42.18 -6.94
C THR A 13 4.63 -42.48 -8.20
N ASP A 14 5.74 -41.77 -8.44
CA ASP A 14 6.54 -42.04 -9.63
C ASP A 14 7.41 -43.31 -9.47
N SER A 15 6.81 -44.39 -9.95
CA SER A 15 7.38 -45.72 -10.17
C SER A 15 8.60 -45.80 -11.10
N ARG A 16 9.29 -44.70 -11.44
CA ARG A 16 10.56 -44.72 -12.20
C ARG A 16 11.80 -45.13 -11.37
N LEU A 17 11.65 -45.40 -10.07
CA LEU A 17 12.64 -46.13 -9.24
C LEU A 17 12.22 -47.58 -8.98
N LYS A 18 11.65 -48.29 -9.97
CA LYS A 18 11.37 -49.74 -9.91
C LYS A 18 12.55 -50.60 -10.38
N VAL A 19 13.75 -50.38 -9.84
CA VAL A 19 14.83 -51.37 -9.95
C VAL A 19 15.35 -51.63 -8.54
N PHE A 20 15.01 -52.82 -8.02
CA PHE A 20 15.29 -53.35 -6.66
C PHE A 20 14.37 -52.89 -5.51
N SER A 21 13.22 -53.56 -5.36
CA SER A 21 12.92 -54.32 -4.14
C SER A 21 11.48 -54.86 -4.19
N ARG A 22 11.34 -56.16 -3.91
CA ARG A 22 10.10 -56.94 -4.08
C ARG A 22 9.20 -56.97 -2.84
N HIS A 23 9.39 -56.08 -1.87
CA HIS A 23 8.59 -56.08 -0.63
C HIS A 23 8.47 -54.67 -0.02
N VAL A 24 7.48 -53.86 -0.40
CA VAL A 24 6.90 -52.87 0.53
C VAL A 24 5.43 -52.63 0.19
N ASN A 25 4.55 -53.26 0.96
CA ASN A 25 3.14 -52.94 1.07
C ASN A 25 2.95 -51.83 2.13
N LYS A 26 3.44 -50.63 1.83
CA LYS A 26 3.16 -49.39 2.58
C LYS A 26 3.00 -48.30 1.55
N THR A 27 1.78 -47.80 1.40
CA THR A 27 1.50 -46.51 0.78
C THR A 27 2.29 -45.46 1.55
N ILE A 28 3.36 -44.97 0.92
CA ILE A 28 4.28 -43.99 1.49
C ILE A 28 3.48 -42.67 1.50
N LYS A 29 3.30 -42.16 2.72
CA LYS A 29 2.58 -40.96 3.17
C LYS A 29 3.63 -39.94 3.64
N TYR A 30 4.72 -39.72 2.89
CA TYR A 30 5.96 -39.17 3.47
C TYR A 30 6.13 -37.66 3.29
N TRP A 31 5.23 -36.99 2.59
CA TRP A 31 5.24 -35.52 2.47
C TRP A 31 4.49 -34.79 3.59
N LEU A 32 3.87 -35.52 4.53
CA LEU A 32 3.29 -34.96 5.76
C LEU A 32 4.32 -34.27 6.67
N HIS A 33 5.60 -34.25 6.29
CA HIS A 33 6.70 -33.69 7.08
C HIS A 33 7.56 -32.69 6.33
N ILE A 34 7.24 -32.30 5.08
CA ILE A 34 8.00 -31.23 4.45
C ILE A 34 7.71 -29.94 5.23
N VAL A 35 8.79 -29.36 5.77
CA VAL A 35 8.76 -28.10 6.50
C VAL A 35 9.39 -26.98 5.68
N LYS A 36 10.34 -27.30 4.78
CA LYS A 36 11.02 -26.28 3.97
C LYS A 36 11.19 -26.78 2.54
N ILE A 37 10.90 -25.92 1.58
CA ILE A 37 11.15 -26.14 0.17
C ILE A 37 11.94 -24.96 -0.37
N ASP A 38 12.97 -25.28 -1.16
CA ASP A 38 13.76 -24.32 -1.90
C ASP A 38 13.69 -24.65 -3.39
N PHE A 39 13.07 -23.76 -4.14
CA PHE A 39 12.96 -23.78 -5.60
C PHE A 39 13.58 -22.51 -6.22
N SER A 40 14.43 -21.81 -5.47
CA SER A 40 15.11 -20.60 -5.93
C SER A 40 15.99 -20.87 -7.17
N TYR A 41 16.30 -19.82 -7.95
CA TYR A 41 17.20 -19.88 -9.11
C TYR A 41 16.82 -20.91 -10.18
N ASN A 42 15.52 -21.05 -10.42
CA ASN A 42 14.99 -21.95 -11.43
C ASN A 42 14.38 -21.15 -12.60
N LYS A 43 13.61 -21.84 -13.46
CA LYS A 43 12.92 -21.23 -14.61
C LYS A 43 11.40 -21.40 -14.50
N ILE A 44 10.90 -21.53 -13.27
CA ILE A 44 9.49 -21.78 -12.99
C ILE A 44 8.67 -20.57 -13.42
N ARG A 45 7.63 -20.81 -14.21
CA ARG A 45 6.68 -19.79 -14.70
C ARG A 45 5.32 -19.90 -14.02
N LYS A 46 4.96 -21.10 -13.58
CA LYS A 46 3.67 -21.43 -12.99
C LYS A 46 3.86 -22.30 -11.76
N VAL A 47 3.12 -21.97 -10.70
CA VAL A 47 3.06 -22.74 -9.46
C VAL A 47 1.64 -23.25 -9.28
N GLU A 48 1.47 -24.56 -9.37
CA GLU A 48 0.20 -25.23 -9.03
C GLU A 48 -0.04 -25.22 -7.51
N SER A 49 -1.25 -25.59 -7.10
CA SER A 49 -1.61 -25.60 -5.67
C SER A 49 -0.67 -26.46 -4.84
N LEU A 50 -0.08 -25.87 -3.79
CA LEU A 50 0.80 -26.55 -2.83
C LEU A 50 0.08 -26.96 -1.54
N ASN A 51 -1.26 -26.82 -1.52
CA ASN A 51 -2.08 -26.97 -0.32
C ASN A 51 -1.98 -28.33 0.39
N CYS A 52 -1.46 -29.38 -0.25
CA CYS A 52 -1.20 -30.67 0.39
C CYS A 52 -0.07 -30.60 1.45
N LEU A 53 0.83 -29.62 1.36
CA LEU A 53 2.03 -29.49 2.19
C LEU A 53 1.74 -28.82 3.55
N LYS A 54 0.82 -29.39 4.33
CA LYS A 54 0.25 -28.77 5.56
C LYS A 54 1.25 -28.32 6.62
N LYS A 55 2.47 -28.86 6.63
CA LYS A 55 3.54 -28.52 7.58
C LYS A 55 4.60 -27.56 7.01
N LEU A 56 4.42 -27.09 5.78
CA LEU A 56 5.37 -26.19 5.14
C LEU A 56 5.44 -24.88 5.92
N ASP A 57 6.65 -24.53 6.30
CA ASP A 57 7.04 -23.38 7.10
C ASP A 57 7.80 -22.34 6.27
N LYS A 58 8.69 -22.80 5.40
CA LYS A 58 9.43 -21.97 4.44
C LYS A 58 9.22 -22.45 3.00
N LEU A 59 8.86 -21.53 2.12
CA LEU A 59 8.83 -21.74 0.68
C LEU A 59 9.67 -20.66 -0.01
N ASP A 60 10.73 -21.09 -0.69
CA ASP A 60 11.60 -20.21 -1.47
C ASP A 60 11.34 -20.41 -2.97
N LEU A 61 10.86 -19.38 -3.65
CA LEU A 61 10.56 -19.34 -5.08
C LEU A 61 11.27 -18.15 -5.76
N SER A 62 12.26 -17.57 -5.09
CA SER A 62 13.06 -16.45 -5.60
C SER A 62 13.75 -16.78 -6.93
N ASP A 63 14.13 -15.76 -7.70
CA ASP A 63 14.93 -15.91 -8.93
C ASP A 63 14.32 -16.91 -9.94
N ASN A 64 13.03 -16.74 -10.24
CA ASN A 64 12.30 -17.54 -11.20
C ASN A 64 11.72 -16.66 -12.33
N LYS A 65 10.67 -17.14 -13.00
CA LYS A 65 9.97 -16.45 -14.10
C LYS A 65 8.45 -16.46 -13.88
N ILE A 66 8.02 -16.49 -12.61
CA ILE A 66 6.62 -16.56 -12.21
C ILE A 66 5.93 -15.26 -12.57
N THR A 67 4.87 -15.33 -13.36
CA THR A 67 4.11 -14.13 -13.78
C THR A 67 2.83 -13.92 -12.98
N GLN A 68 2.35 -14.97 -12.31
CA GLN A 68 1.13 -14.96 -11.49
C GLN A 68 1.32 -15.91 -10.31
N PHE A 69 0.95 -15.46 -9.12
CA PHE A 69 0.91 -16.27 -7.91
C PHE A 69 -0.40 -15.98 -7.18
N LYS A 70 -1.30 -16.97 -7.14
CA LYS A 70 -2.66 -16.80 -6.62
C LYS A 70 -2.71 -17.16 -5.14
N ASN A 71 -3.64 -16.55 -4.40
CA ASN A 71 -3.86 -16.90 -3.00
C ASN A 71 -4.25 -18.39 -2.84
N THR A 72 -4.97 -18.96 -3.81
CA THR A 72 -5.39 -20.37 -3.83
C THR A 72 -4.21 -21.34 -3.92
N THR A 73 -3.03 -20.88 -4.31
CA THR A 73 -1.80 -21.69 -4.35
C THR A 73 -1.35 -22.13 -2.95
N ILE A 74 -1.56 -21.28 -1.94
CA ILE A 74 -1.04 -21.49 -0.57
C ILE A 74 -2.07 -21.27 0.56
N ASN A 75 -3.35 -21.03 0.24
CA ASN A 75 -4.37 -20.66 1.23
C ASN A 75 -4.61 -21.70 2.34
N GLN A 76 -4.24 -22.97 2.13
CA GLN A 76 -4.34 -24.01 3.16
C GLN A 76 -3.01 -24.30 3.88
N LEU A 77 -1.95 -23.51 3.62
CA LEU A 77 -0.64 -23.63 4.26
C LEU A 77 -0.58 -22.79 5.55
N THR A 78 -1.32 -23.22 6.56
CA THR A 78 -1.51 -22.45 7.81
C THR A 78 -0.24 -22.31 8.66
N HIS A 79 0.78 -23.14 8.41
CA HIS A 79 2.08 -23.10 9.10
C HIS A 79 3.15 -22.30 8.34
N LEU A 80 2.84 -21.80 7.14
CA LEU A 80 3.82 -21.09 6.32
C LEU A 80 4.11 -19.73 6.94
N ARG A 81 5.36 -19.55 7.39
CA ARG A 81 5.84 -18.31 8.02
C ARG A 81 6.78 -17.52 7.11
N HIS A 82 7.41 -18.16 6.13
CA HIS A 82 8.35 -17.52 5.21
C HIS A 82 8.01 -17.87 3.76
N LEU A 83 7.73 -16.86 2.97
CA LEU A 83 7.50 -16.97 1.53
C LEU A 83 8.42 -15.99 0.81
N ASP A 84 9.26 -16.50 -0.09
CA ASP A 84 10.10 -15.68 -0.95
C ASP A 84 9.65 -15.84 -2.40
N LEU A 85 9.19 -14.75 -3.01
CA LEU A 85 8.81 -14.62 -4.41
C LEU A 85 9.59 -13.50 -5.10
N SER A 86 10.70 -13.07 -4.52
CA SER A 86 11.56 -12.02 -5.07
C SER A 86 12.13 -12.39 -6.45
N TYR A 87 12.54 -11.40 -7.24
CA TYR A 87 13.17 -11.60 -8.55
C TYR A 87 12.34 -12.47 -9.51
N ASN A 88 11.03 -12.21 -9.58
CA ASN A 88 10.09 -12.85 -10.49
C ASN A 88 9.49 -11.81 -11.46
N GLU A 89 8.37 -12.15 -12.11
CA GLU A 89 7.71 -11.30 -13.10
C GLU A 89 6.24 -11.05 -12.76
N ILE A 90 5.90 -11.10 -11.46
CA ILE A 90 4.53 -10.97 -10.96
C ILE A 90 4.02 -9.55 -11.19
N LYS A 91 2.87 -9.42 -11.85
CA LYS A 91 2.29 -8.11 -12.21
C LYS A 91 1.19 -7.62 -11.29
N SER A 92 0.56 -8.53 -10.56
CA SER A 92 -0.56 -8.26 -9.68
C SER A 92 -0.64 -9.32 -8.59
N MET A 93 -1.16 -8.93 -7.44
CA MET A 93 -1.47 -9.83 -6.34
C MET A 93 -2.98 -9.88 -6.09
N ASP A 94 -3.47 -11.05 -5.70
CA ASP A 94 -4.85 -11.17 -5.24
C ASP A 94 -5.03 -10.31 -3.96
N PRO A 95 -6.20 -9.67 -3.76
CA PRO A 95 -6.52 -9.04 -2.49
C PRO A 95 -6.44 -10.03 -1.33
N ALA A 96 -6.04 -9.50 -0.19
CA ALA A 96 -5.88 -10.16 1.09
C ALA A 96 -4.91 -11.35 1.09
N PHE A 97 -3.96 -11.39 0.15
CA PHE A 97 -2.97 -12.46 0.05
C PHE A 97 -2.17 -12.66 1.35
N ILE A 98 -1.60 -11.59 1.90
CA ILE A 98 -0.82 -11.68 3.16
C ILE A 98 -1.70 -11.57 4.43
N SER A 99 -2.95 -11.15 4.29
CA SER A 99 -3.87 -10.86 5.41
C SER A 99 -4.98 -11.89 5.58
N GLN A 100 -4.92 -13.00 4.83
CA GLN A 100 -5.82 -14.14 5.05
C GLN A 100 -5.69 -14.58 6.52
N PRO A 101 -6.80 -14.70 7.27
CA PRO A 101 -6.75 -15.07 8.68
C PRO A 101 -6.07 -16.42 8.94
N THR A 102 -6.12 -17.33 7.96
CA THR A 102 -5.51 -18.66 8.01
C THR A 102 -4.01 -18.64 7.77
N GLN A 103 -3.45 -17.54 7.28
CA GLN A 103 -2.04 -17.38 6.97
C GLN A 103 -1.33 -16.67 8.13
N SER A 104 -0.16 -17.19 8.52
CA SER A 104 0.67 -16.65 9.60
C SER A 104 2.06 -16.24 9.08
N LEU A 105 2.09 -15.65 7.88
CA LEU A 105 3.33 -15.19 7.26
C LEU A 105 4.00 -14.15 8.15
N MET A 106 5.23 -14.46 8.58
CA MET A 106 6.11 -13.53 9.28
C MET A 106 7.01 -12.78 8.29
N PHE A 107 7.38 -13.44 7.19
CA PHE A 107 8.20 -12.89 6.12
C PHE A 107 7.54 -13.20 4.78
N ALA A 108 7.31 -12.16 3.99
CA ALA A 108 6.85 -12.29 2.61
C ALA A 108 7.68 -11.34 1.74
N ASP A 109 8.40 -11.88 0.77
CA ASP A 109 9.27 -11.10 -0.11
C ASP A 109 8.73 -11.11 -1.54
N PHE A 110 8.46 -9.92 -2.07
CA PHE A 110 8.02 -9.67 -3.44
C PHE A 110 8.94 -8.67 -4.16
N GLU A 111 10.18 -8.49 -3.66
CA GLU A 111 11.18 -7.59 -4.24
C GLU A 111 11.39 -7.89 -5.73
N ASN A 112 11.69 -6.86 -6.54
CA ASN A 112 12.11 -7.03 -7.94
C ASN A 112 11.08 -7.83 -8.77
N ASN A 113 9.81 -7.45 -8.65
CA ASN A 113 8.72 -7.93 -9.48
C ASN A 113 8.20 -6.80 -10.39
N LYS A 114 6.98 -6.93 -10.93
CA LYS A 114 6.35 -5.98 -11.85
C LYS A 114 5.00 -5.49 -11.30
N LEU A 115 4.85 -5.47 -9.98
CA LEU A 115 3.60 -5.03 -9.32
C LEU A 115 3.37 -3.56 -9.61
N ARG A 116 2.17 -3.23 -10.11
CA ARG A 116 1.77 -1.86 -10.47
C ARG A 116 0.83 -1.21 -9.46
N ASP A 117 -0.08 -2.00 -8.92
CA ASP A 117 -1.04 -1.57 -7.92
C ASP A 117 -0.83 -2.40 -6.65
N LEU A 118 -0.94 -1.80 -5.47
CA LEU A 118 -0.96 -2.52 -4.20
C LEU A 118 -2.33 -2.41 -3.55
N ASP A 119 -3.06 -3.53 -3.46
CA ASP A 119 -4.28 -3.55 -2.69
C ASP A 119 -3.98 -3.35 -1.20
N ILE A 120 -4.76 -2.51 -0.54
CA ILE A 120 -4.54 -2.14 0.85
C ILE A 120 -4.59 -3.35 1.78
N THR A 121 -5.36 -4.38 1.45
CA THR A 121 -5.38 -5.63 2.22
C THR A 121 -4.05 -6.40 2.17
N ASN A 122 -3.15 -6.07 1.25
CA ASN A 122 -1.80 -6.63 1.16
C ASN A 122 -0.73 -5.75 1.84
N ALA A 123 -1.13 -4.69 2.52
CA ALA A 123 -0.26 -3.86 3.35
C ALA A 123 -0.61 -3.94 4.85
N PHE A 124 -1.73 -4.62 5.20
CA PHE A 124 -2.32 -4.62 6.54
C PHE A 124 -2.63 -6.04 6.97
N SER A 125 -2.15 -6.46 8.15
CA SER A 125 -2.47 -7.78 8.71
C SER A 125 -2.85 -7.65 10.18
N VAL A 126 -3.88 -8.39 10.61
CA VAL A 126 -4.26 -8.53 12.02
C VAL A 126 -3.26 -9.39 12.80
N ASN A 127 -2.54 -10.26 12.09
CA ASN A 127 -1.50 -11.08 12.68
C ASN A 127 -0.19 -10.30 12.69
N PRO A 128 0.62 -10.37 13.76
CA PRO A 128 1.97 -9.84 13.76
C PRO A 128 2.80 -10.45 12.64
N PHE A 129 3.58 -9.62 11.96
CA PHE A 129 4.54 -10.02 10.95
C PHE A 129 5.88 -9.34 11.21
N CYS A 130 6.97 -9.86 10.66
CA CYS A 130 8.28 -9.24 10.79
C CYS A 130 8.55 -8.30 9.63
N HIS A 131 8.32 -8.76 8.39
CA HIS A 131 8.66 -8.00 7.20
C HIS A 131 7.82 -8.44 5.99
N VAL A 132 7.34 -7.47 5.23
CA VAL A 132 6.78 -7.67 3.88
C VAL A 132 7.52 -6.75 2.93
N ASP A 133 8.20 -7.30 1.93
CA ASP A 133 9.03 -6.53 1.00
C ASP A 133 8.34 -6.36 -0.37
N TYR A 134 8.11 -5.12 -0.78
CA TYR A 134 7.65 -4.75 -2.13
C TYR A 134 8.68 -3.87 -2.86
N THR A 135 9.94 -3.85 -2.40
CA THR A 135 11.00 -3.01 -2.94
C THR A 135 11.24 -3.28 -4.43
N SER A 136 11.63 -2.26 -5.19
CA SER A 136 11.96 -2.39 -6.62
C SER A 136 10.82 -3.02 -7.45
N ASN A 137 9.60 -2.54 -7.24
CA ASN A 137 8.46 -2.81 -8.12
C ASN A 137 8.12 -1.54 -8.94
N ILE A 138 6.95 -1.51 -9.57
CA ILE A 138 6.46 -0.35 -10.33
C ILE A 138 5.16 0.20 -9.73
N ILE A 139 4.98 0.06 -8.40
CA ILE A 139 3.74 0.42 -7.72
C ILE A 139 3.51 1.92 -7.84
N ASP A 140 2.47 2.33 -8.55
CA ASP A 140 2.13 3.75 -8.77
C ASP A 140 0.95 4.23 -7.92
N LYS A 141 0.16 3.30 -7.34
CA LYS A 141 -0.94 3.62 -6.41
C LYS A 141 -1.30 2.47 -5.48
N PHE A 142 -1.98 2.84 -4.40
CA PHE A 142 -2.74 1.92 -3.56
C PHE A 142 -4.17 1.82 -4.05
N VAL A 143 -4.75 0.62 -3.96
CA VAL A 143 -6.15 0.36 -4.32
C VAL A 143 -6.87 -0.32 -3.17
N ASN A 144 -8.19 -0.28 -3.19
CA ASN A 144 -9.03 -1.01 -2.26
C ASN A 144 -10.13 -1.75 -3.04
N ALA A 145 -9.73 -2.83 -3.70
CA ALA A 145 -10.58 -3.53 -4.66
C ALA A 145 -11.79 -4.22 -4.00
N GLN A 146 -11.73 -4.47 -2.69
CA GLN A 146 -12.76 -5.17 -1.93
C GLN A 146 -13.56 -4.25 -1.00
N GLY A 147 -13.33 -2.93 -1.03
CA GLY A 147 -13.99 -2.00 -0.10
C GLY A 147 -13.68 -2.31 1.38
N PHE A 148 -12.47 -2.79 1.64
CA PHE A 148 -11.99 -3.13 2.97
C PHE A 148 -11.93 -1.89 3.86
N THR A 149 -12.41 -2.03 5.10
CA THR A 149 -12.29 -1.03 6.15
C THR A 149 -11.66 -1.67 7.38
N LEU A 150 -10.91 -0.90 8.16
CA LEU A 150 -10.37 -1.43 9.42
C LEU A 150 -11.48 -1.69 10.43
N ASP A 151 -11.36 -2.82 11.11
CA ASP A 151 -12.17 -3.16 12.28
C ASP A 151 -11.59 -2.39 13.49
N LYS A 152 -12.39 -1.45 14.00
CA LYS A 152 -11.99 -0.52 15.08
C LYS A 152 -11.71 -1.20 16.42
N ILE A 153 -12.04 -2.49 16.55
CA ILE A 153 -11.83 -3.28 17.76
C ILE A 153 -10.49 -4.05 17.69
N LYS A 154 -9.91 -4.19 16.49
CA LYS A 154 -8.68 -4.96 16.27
C LYS A 154 -7.46 -4.06 16.21
N THR A 155 -6.33 -4.62 16.58
CA THR A 155 -5.01 -4.05 16.29
C THR A 155 -4.36 -4.79 15.14
N TYR A 156 -3.69 -4.06 14.27
CA TYR A 156 -3.02 -4.56 13.07
C TYR A 156 -1.50 -4.49 13.27
N GLY A 157 -0.78 -5.56 12.93
CA GLY A 157 0.65 -5.73 13.21
C GLY A 157 0.95 -6.22 14.63
N PRO A 158 2.17 -6.02 15.17
CA PRO A 158 3.24 -5.20 14.60
C PRO A 158 3.90 -5.79 13.35
N GLY A 159 4.70 -4.98 12.68
CA GLY A 159 5.47 -5.40 11.51
C GLY A 159 6.05 -4.24 10.70
N PHE A 160 6.53 -4.56 9.51
CA PHE A 160 7.19 -3.60 8.63
C PHE A 160 6.90 -3.93 7.17
N VAL A 161 6.50 -2.94 6.39
CA VAL A 161 6.25 -3.07 4.95
C VAL A 161 7.24 -2.20 4.19
N SER A 162 8.11 -2.78 3.37
CA SER A 162 9.01 -2.02 2.51
C SER A 162 8.34 -1.72 1.18
N LEU A 163 8.34 -0.45 0.78
CA LEU A 163 7.85 0.02 -0.52
C LEU A 163 8.90 0.85 -1.27
N ASN A 164 10.16 0.74 -0.83
CA ASN A 164 11.29 1.47 -1.40
C ASN A 164 11.37 1.27 -2.93
N GLN A 165 11.85 2.27 -3.67
CA GLN A 165 12.09 2.18 -5.12
C GLN A 165 10.83 1.80 -5.92
N ASN A 166 9.70 2.42 -5.60
CA ASN A 166 8.44 2.33 -6.37
C ASN A 166 8.09 3.68 -7.03
N ASN A 167 6.93 3.76 -7.69
CA ASN A 167 6.57 4.87 -8.59
C ASN A 167 5.48 5.81 -8.08
N PHE A 168 4.86 5.56 -6.93
CA PHE A 168 3.82 6.47 -6.42
C PHE A 168 4.44 7.79 -5.96
N GLU A 169 3.89 8.92 -6.39
CA GLU A 169 4.44 10.24 -6.06
C GLU A 169 3.64 10.93 -4.95
N THR A 170 2.34 10.65 -4.82
CA THR A 170 1.48 11.26 -3.80
C THR A 170 1.43 10.42 -2.53
N PHE A 171 1.44 11.06 -1.37
CA PHE A 171 1.28 10.34 -0.10
C PHE A 171 -0.11 9.67 -0.04
N PRO A 172 -0.21 8.38 0.30
CA PRO A 172 -1.49 7.67 0.28
C PRO A 172 -2.49 8.23 1.31
N ASP A 173 -3.72 8.46 0.89
CA ASP A 173 -4.81 8.81 1.80
C ASP A 173 -5.32 7.55 2.52
N PHE A 174 -4.63 7.18 3.60
CA PHE A 174 -5.02 6.05 4.44
C PHE A 174 -6.38 6.25 5.12
N THR A 175 -6.82 7.50 5.30
CA THR A 175 -8.13 7.78 5.91
C THR A 175 -9.24 7.30 4.98
N PHE A 176 -9.15 7.70 3.71
CA PHE A 176 -10.05 7.24 2.66
C PHE A 176 -9.91 5.73 2.39
N LEU A 177 -8.68 5.24 2.19
CA LEU A 177 -8.43 3.84 1.82
C LEU A 177 -8.93 2.84 2.86
N LEU A 178 -8.99 3.22 4.14
CA LEU A 178 -9.30 2.33 5.26
C LEU A 178 -10.63 2.67 5.97
N GLY A 179 -11.35 3.69 5.51
CA GLY A 179 -12.62 4.12 6.11
C GLY A 179 -12.47 4.69 7.52
N LEU A 180 -11.39 5.44 7.76
CA LEU A 180 -11.10 6.06 9.05
C LEU A 180 -11.66 7.47 9.12
N SER A 181 -11.77 7.98 10.34
CA SER A 181 -12.22 9.35 10.62
C SER A 181 -11.04 10.33 10.64
N SER A 182 -9.84 9.84 10.93
CA SER A 182 -8.60 10.60 10.94
C SER A 182 -7.37 9.68 10.95
N LEU A 183 -6.19 10.21 10.61
CA LEU A 183 -4.93 9.50 10.82
C LEU A 183 -4.57 9.26 12.29
N ALA A 184 -5.20 9.96 13.24
CA ALA A 184 -5.04 9.63 14.66
C ALA A 184 -5.69 8.28 15.00
N GLU A 185 -6.83 7.96 14.38
CA GLU A 185 -7.48 6.65 14.48
C GLU A 185 -6.59 5.55 13.87
N PHE A 186 -5.95 5.85 12.73
CA PHE A 186 -4.97 4.96 12.11
C PHE A 186 -3.86 4.56 13.10
N GLY A 187 -3.26 5.54 13.78
CA GLY A 187 -2.17 5.31 14.72
C GLY A 187 -2.58 4.57 16.01
N GLN A 188 -3.88 4.53 16.35
CA GLN A 188 -4.39 3.72 17.46
C GLN A 188 -4.59 2.26 17.06
N LEU A 189 -4.96 2.01 15.80
CA LEU A 189 -5.26 0.66 15.28
C LEU A 189 -4.04 -0.06 14.71
N SER A 190 -3.02 0.68 14.27
CA SER A 190 -1.88 0.13 13.53
C SER A 190 -0.58 0.20 14.33
N SER A 191 0.09 -0.95 14.47
CA SER A 191 1.35 -1.10 15.19
C SER A 191 2.53 -1.45 14.25
N PHE A 192 2.49 -1.01 13.00
CA PHE A 192 3.48 -1.34 11.98
C PHE A 192 3.91 -0.10 11.18
N GLY A 193 5.02 -0.22 10.43
CA GLY A 193 5.61 0.89 9.67
C GLY A 193 5.73 0.63 8.18
N PHE A 194 5.91 1.71 7.42
CA PHE A 194 6.17 1.68 5.99
C PHE A 194 7.51 2.31 5.63
N ASP A 195 8.29 1.65 4.78
CA ASP A 195 9.46 2.26 4.16
C ASP A 195 9.12 2.91 2.82
N PHE A 196 9.11 4.24 2.79
CA PHE A 196 8.91 5.04 1.57
C PHE A 196 10.20 5.73 1.10
N ARG A 197 11.38 5.25 1.52
CA ARG A 197 12.66 5.78 1.00
C ARG A 197 12.77 5.57 -0.51
N ASP A 198 13.63 6.35 -1.15
CA ASP A 198 13.92 6.36 -2.60
C ASP A 198 12.70 6.38 -3.55
N ILE A 199 11.56 6.87 -3.05
CA ILE A 199 10.38 7.18 -3.85
C ILE A 199 10.42 8.66 -4.25
N LYS A 200 9.91 8.99 -5.44
CA LYS A 200 9.83 10.37 -5.94
C LYS A 200 8.65 11.14 -5.34
N LEU A 201 8.60 11.22 -4.01
CA LEU A 201 7.49 11.83 -3.29
C LEU A 201 7.30 13.31 -3.67
N ASN A 202 6.08 13.68 -4.06
CA ASN A 202 5.58 15.04 -4.13
C ASN A 202 5.07 15.45 -2.74
N CYS A 203 5.80 16.35 -2.10
CA CYS A 203 5.43 16.91 -0.81
C CYS A 203 4.43 18.05 -1.02
N ASP A 204 3.18 17.66 -1.18
CA ASP A 204 2.03 18.55 -1.35
C ASP A 204 1.08 18.45 -0.16
N CYS A 205 -0.14 18.97 -0.32
CA CYS A 205 -1.16 18.97 0.71
C CYS A 205 -1.55 17.56 1.21
N HIS A 206 -1.40 16.49 0.41
CA HIS A 206 -1.77 15.13 0.83
C HIS A 206 -0.86 14.58 1.94
N LEU A 207 0.36 15.11 2.05
CA LEU A 207 1.29 14.77 3.12
C LEU A 207 1.01 15.52 4.42
N GLU A 208 0.26 16.63 4.39
CA GLU A 208 0.04 17.50 5.54
C GLU A 208 -0.62 16.79 6.73
N PRO A 209 -1.71 16.01 6.55
CA PRO A 209 -2.37 15.36 7.68
C PRO A 209 -1.42 14.45 8.46
N PHE A 210 -0.42 13.87 7.79
CA PHE A 210 0.60 13.03 8.41
C PHE A 210 1.59 13.85 9.27
N LEU A 211 1.91 15.07 8.87
CA LEU A 211 2.77 15.96 9.66
C LEU A 211 2.05 16.58 10.86
N SER A 212 0.73 16.75 10.81
CA SER A 212 -0.03 17.46 11.84
C SER A 212 -0.64 16.56 12.92
N ILE A 213 -0.43 15.24 12.84
CA ILE A 213 -0.73 14.33 13.95
C ILE A 213 0.12 14.78 15.16
N GLY A 214 -0.51 15.16 16.28
CA GLY A 214 0.15 15.84 17.40
C GLY A 214 1.40 15.12 17.95
N GLN A 215 2.34 15.87 18.53
CA GLN A 215 3.65 15.35 18.99
C GLN A 215 3.57 14.12 19.90
N ASN A 216 2.54 14.00 20.74
CA ASN A 216 2.36 12.84 21.62
C ASN A 216 2.03 11.54 20.85
N VAL A 217 1.38 11.65 19.69
CA VAL A 217 1.11 10.50 18.79
C VAL A 217 2.30 10.28 17.86
N LYS A 218 3.00 11.34 17.44
CA LYS A 218 4.34 11.21 16.84
C LYS A 218 5.27 10.43 17.77
N ASP A 219 5.09 10.57 19.08
CA ASP A 219 5.90 9.87 20.08
C ASP A 219 5.66 8.36 20.20
N ALA A 220 4.40 7.95 20.02
CA ALA A 220 4.02 6.54 19.92
C ALA A 220 4.37 5.96 18.54
N LEU A 221 4.23 6.75 17.47
CA LEU A 221 4.50 6.34 16.09
C LEU A 221 6.01 6.29 15.75
N TRP A 222 6.89 7.12 16.34
CA TRP A 222 8.34 7.06 16.06
C TRP A 222 9.00 5.79 16.56
N ARG A 223 8.44 5.13 17.57
CA ARG A 223 8.92 3.82 18.06
C ARG A 223 8.72 2.69 17.04
N LEU A 224 7.80 2.89 16.08
CA LEU A 224 7.41 1.91 15.06
C LEU A 224 8.23 2.06 13.75
N TRP A 225 9.04 3.11 13.59
CA TRP A 225 9.64 3.53 12.30
C TRP A 225 11.16 3.78 12.41
N ARG A 226 11.94 2.74 12.77
CA ARG A 226 13.35 2.89 13.22
C ARG A 226 14.34 3.51 12.21
N ASP A 227 14.05 3.57 10.90
CA ASP A 227 14.97 4.13 9.88
C ASP A 227 14.31 5.05 8.80
N HIS A 228 13.03 5.40 8.94
CA HIS A 228 12.24 6.11 7.90
C HIS A 228 12.31 7.65 7.95
N LEU A 229 13.09 8.19 8.89
CA LEU A 229 13.32 9.63 9.07
C LEU A 229 14.09 10.29 7.91
N ASN A 230 14.46 9.51 6.90
CA ASN A 230 15.21 9.93 5.73
C ASN A 230 14.39 9.97 4.43
N ILE A 231 13.06 9.90 4.50
CA ILE A 231 12.22 10.22 3.33
C ILE A 231 12.45 11.69 2.97
N THR A 232 12.72 11.97 1.70
CA THR A 232 12.95 13.31 1.17
C THR A 232 11.98 13.61 0.05
N CYS A 233 11.60 14.88 -0.07
CA CYS A 233 10.75 15.32 -1.17
C CYS A 233 11.54 15.32 -2.48
N ALA A 234 10.96 14.75 -3.53
CA ALA A 234 11.44 14.94 -4.90
C ALA A 234 10.84 16.21 -5.53
N ASN A 235 9.57 16.47 -5.22
CA ASN A 235 8.79 17.61 -5.68
C ASN A 235 8.04 18.25 -4.50
N PRO A 236 7.57 19.50 -4.62
CA PRO A 236 7.90 20.48 -5.66
C PRO A 236 9.37 20.96 -5.57
N PRO A 237 9.89 21.71 -6.57
CA PRO A 237 11.27 22.20 -6.56
C PRO A 237 11.65 23.01 -5.31
N SER A 238 10.71 23.74 -4.72
CA SER A 238 10.90 24.50 -3.48
C SER A 238 11.18 23.63 -2.25
N LEU A 239 10.73 22.37 -2.27
CA LEU A 239 10.90 21.42 -1.16
C LEU A 239 11.86 20.29 -1.51
N LYS A 240 12.48 20.31 -2.70
CA LYS A 240 13.36 19.22 -3.16
C LYS A 240 14.49 18.93 -2.17
N ASN A 241 14.69 17.64 -1.87
CA ASN A 241 15.65 17.09 -0.90
C ASN A 241 15.39 17.48 0.57
N VAL A 242 14.32 18.20 0.88
CA VAL A 242 13.93 18.46 2.27
C VAL A 242 13.42 17.14 2.85
N LYS A 243 13.92 16.78 4.04
CA LYS A 243 13.45 15.60 4.77
C LYS A 243 12.03 15.85 5.25
N VAL A 244 11.14 14.86 5.11
CA VAL A 244 9.73 14.97 5.50
C VAL A 244 9.55 15.44 6.95
N ARG A 245 10.39 14.93 7.87
CA ARG A 245 10.38 15.34 9.29
C ARG A 245 10.71 16.82 9.55
N ASN A 246 11.34 17.50 8.59
CA ASN A 246 11.76 18.90 8.68
C ASN A 246 10.81 19.84 7.92
N LEU A 247 9.77 19.31 7.28
CA LEU A 247 8.81 20.12 6.54
C LEU A 247 7.98 20.98 7.48
N ASN A 248 7.66 22.18 7.01
CA ASN A 248 6.69 23.04 7.64
C ASN A 248 5.30 22.73 7.03
N PRO A 249 4.29 22.33 7.84
CA PRO A 249 2.94 22.04 7.33
C PRO A 249 2.30 23.17 6.52
N TYR A 250 2.68 24.43 6.76
CA TYR A 250 2.18 25.59 6.00
C TYR A 250 2.68 25.64 4.54
N ASP A 251 3.78 24.95 4.22
CA ASP A 251 4.35 24.92 2.86
C ASP A 251 3.69 23.84 1.99
N LEU A 252 2.88 22.95 2.60
CA LEU A 252 2.20 21.85 1.93
C LEU A 252 0.86 22.28 1.38
N ILE A 253 0.81 22.49 0.07
CA ILE A 253 -0.38 23.00 -0.64
C ILE A 253 -0.69 22.15 -1.87
N CYS A 254 -1.95 22.19 -2.31
CA CYS A 254 -2.35 21.67 -3.62
C CYS A 254 -3.07 22.74 -4.41
N ASN A 255 -2.63 22.95 -5.65
CA ASN A 255 -3.33 23.82 -6.59
C ASN A 255 -4.43 23.01 -7.27
N LEU A 256 -5.67 23.44 -7.14
CA LEU A 256 -6.80 22.79 -7.80
C LEU A 256 -6.93 23.30 -9.24
N THR A 257 -7.19 22.37 -10.16
CA THR A 257 -7.36 22.65 -11.59
C THR A 257 -8.83 22.94 -11.91
N ARG A 258 -9.12 23.30 -13.17
CA ARG A 258 -10.50 23.49 -13.65
C ARG A 258 -11.35 22.20 -13.56
N GLU A 259 -10.72 21.04 -13.70
CA GLU A 259 -11.39 19.74 -13.56
C GLU A 259 -11.94 19.51 -12.15
N ALA A 260 -11.33 20.16 -11.14
CA ALA A 260 -11.81 20.18 -9.77
C ALA A 260 -12.81 21.32 -9.49
N TYR A 261 -13.44 21.88 -10.54
CA TYR A 261 -14.37 23.02 -10.46
C TYR A 261 -13.76 24.33 -9.94
N CYS A 262 -12.44 24.53 -10.07
CA CYS A 262 -11.85 25.85 -9.86
C CYS A 262 -12.29 26.79 -11.00
N PRO A 263 -12.93 27.96 -10.72
CA PRO A 263 -13.40 28.83 -11.78
C PRO A 263 -12.25 29.42 -12.60
N GLN A 264 -12.52 29.74 -13.87
CA GLN A 264 -11.48 30.08 -14.85
C GLN A 264 -10.59 31.26 -14.47
N GLU A 265 -11.16 32.32 -13.89
CA GLU A 265 -10.43 33.53 -13.46
C GLU A 265 -10.09 33.49 -11.96
N CYS A 266 -10.03 32.29 -11.39
CA CYS A 266 -9.71 32.06 -9.99
C CYS A 266 -8.47 31.18 -9.85
N THR A 267 -7.74 31.42 -8.76
CA THR A 267 -6.72 30.52 -8.24
C THR A 267 -7.28 29.84 -7.00
N CYS A 268 -7.23 28.50 -6.98
CA CYS A 268 -7.77 27.69 -5.90
C CYS A 268 -6.64 26.86 -5.27
N ILE A 269 -6.41 27.06 -3.97
CA ILE A 269 -5.29 26.44 -3.25
C ILE A 269 -5.80 25.80 -1.97
N ASP A 270 -5.65 24.48 -1.87
CA ASP A 270 -5.93 23.73 -0.66
C ASP A 270 -4.78 23.85 0.36
N ARG A 271 -5.14 24.18 1.60
CA ARG A 271 -4.22 24.23 2.75
C ARG A 271 -4.78 23.43 3.93
N PRO A 272 -4.50 22.12 4.02
CA PRO A 272 -5.04 21.27 5.08
C PRO A 272 -4.62 21.69 6.49
N ASN A 273 -3.42 22.26 6.66
CA ASN A 273 -2.95 22.76 7.96
C ASN A 273 -3.83 23.87 8.56
N THR A 274 -4.46 24.70 7.71
CA THR A 274 -5.44 25.71 8.15
C THR A 274 -6.88 25.24 7.96
N ASN A 275 -7.07 23.99 7.54
CA ASN A 275 -8.35 23.37 7.19
C ASN A 275 -9.19 24.24 6.23
N THR A 276 -8.52 24.97 5.31
CA THR A 276 -9.15 25.98 4.46
C THR A 276 -8.72 25.86 3.00
N LEU A 277 -9.69 25.86 2.10
CA LEU A 277 -9.53 26.05 0.65
C LEU A 277 -9.58 27.55 0.33
N TYR A 278 -8.49 28.08 -0.20
CA TYR A 278 -8.40 29.50 -0.59
C TYR A 278 -8.78 29.66 -2.06
N VAL A 279 -9.81 30.45 -2.33
CA VAL A 279 -10.25 30.79 -3.68
C VAL A 279 -10.08 32.29 -3.88
N THR A 280 -9.15 32.68 -4.75
CA THR A 280 -8.90 34.09 -5.09
C THR A 280 -9.26 34.33 -6.54
N CYS A 281 -10.18 35.26 -6.82
CA CYS A 281 -10.62 35.56 -8.18
C CYS A 281 -10.49 37.05 -8.50
N THR A 282 -10.13 37.34 -9.75
CA THR A 282 -9.95 38.71 -10.27
C THR A 282 -10.64 38.87 -11.62
N ASN A 283 -10.94 40.11 -12.04
CA ASN A 283 -11.55 40.42 -13.34
C ASN A 283 -12.95 39.80 -13.60
N LEU A 284 -13.67 39.44 -12.54
CA LEU A 284 -15.04 38.95 -12.62
C LEU A 284 -16.04 40.10 -12.79
N LYS A 285 -17.08 39.87 -13.60
CA LYS A 285 -18.25 40.75 -13.72
C LYS A 285 -19.42 40.32 -12.83
N GLU A 286 -19.45 39.05 -12.47
CA GLU A 286 -20.49 38.40 -11.67
C GLU A 286 -19.83 37.42 -10.70
N MET A 287 -20.53 37.03 -9.64
CA MET A 287 -20.02 36.03 -8.69
C MET A 287 -19.82 34.68 -9.41
N PRO A 288 -18.82 33.86 -9.01
CA PRO A 288 -18.72 32.50 -9.50
C PRO A 288 -19.99 31.72 -9.17
N GLU A 289 -20.56 30.97 -10.13
CA GLU A 289 -21.76 30.17 -9.88
C GLU A 289 -21.48 28.98 -8.94
N LEU A 290 -20.28 28.41 -9.07
CA LEU A 290 -19.82 27.26 -8.29
C LEU A 290 -18.41 27.50 -7.75
N LEU A 291 -18.15 26.93 -6.57
CA LEU A 291 -16.83 26.87 -5.97
C LEU A 291 -16.37 25.41 -5.88
N PRO A 292 -15.04 25.16 -5.94
CA PRO A 292 -14.49 23.84 -5.77
C PRO A 292 -14.83 23.26 -4.38
N ASN A 293 -15.00 21.95 -4.33
CA ASN A 293 -15.17 21.20 -3.08
C ASN A 293 -13.90 20.40 -2.80
N SER A 294 -13.27 20.66 -1.66
CA SER A 294 -12.09 19.91 -1.22
C SER A 294 -12.49 18.68 -0.41
N THR A 295 -11.77 17.58 -0.58
CA THR A 295 -11.86 16.42 0.32
C THR A 295 -10.96 16.55 1.55
N LEU A 296 -10.02 17.52 1.54
CA LEU A 296 -9.01 17.70 2.58
C LEU A 296 -9.34 18.84 3.54
N THR A 297 -10.14 19.82 3.10
CA THR A 297 -10.46 21.01 3.89
C THR A 297 -11.97 21.18 4.06
N ARG A 298 -12.37 21.80 5.18
CA ARG A 298 -13.80 22.04 5.51
C ARG A 298 -14.26 23.47 5.26
N PHE A 299 -13.35 24.44 5.31
CA PHE A 299 -13.68 25.85 5.17
C PHE A 299 -13.24 26.38 3.81
N ILE A 300 -13.93 27.38 3.30
CA ILE A 300 -13.56 28.10 2.08
C ILE A 300 -13.29 29.56 2.44
N SER A 301 -12.14 30.08 2.02
CA SER A 301 -11.82 31.50 2.06
C SER A 301 -11.94 32.07 0.65
N LEU A 302 -13.02 32.82 0.40
CA LEU A 302 -13.27 33.46 -0.90
C LEU A 302 -12.78 34.91 -0.88
N THR A 303 -11.84 35.23 -1.76
CA THR A 303 -11.23 36.56 -1.88
C THR A 303 -11.46 37.10 -3.29
N LEU A 304 -12.17 38.22 -3.42
CA LEU A 304 -12.61 38.80 -4.69
C LEU A 304 -12.06 40.23 -4.93
N PRO A 305 -10.73 40.46 -4.93
CA PRO A 305 -10.17 41.79 -5.12
C PRO A 305 -10.26 42.23 -6.58
N ASN A 306 -10.40 43.53 -6.82
CA ASN A 306 -10.31 44.15 -8.15
C ASN A 306 -11.26 43.51 -9.20
N ASN A 307 -12.52 43.33 -8.83
CA ASN A 307 -13.59 42.83 -9.71
C ASN A 307 -14.59 43.94 -10.05
N GLU A 308 -15.42 43.71 -11.07
CA GLU A 308 -16.52 44.59 -11.51
C GLU A 308 -17.90 44.05 -11.10
N ILE A 309 -17.95 43.23 -10.05
CA ILE A 309 -19.19 42.60 -9.55
C ILE A 309 -20.13 43.67 -9.00
N LYS A 310 -21.31 43.80 -9.61
CA LYS A 310 -22.31 44.82 -9.24
C LYS A 310 -23.38 44.32 -8.27
N VAL A 311 -23.58 43.00 -8.21
CA VAL A 311 -24.64 42.37 -7.43
C VAL A 311 -24.07 41.16 -6.72
N LEU A 312 -24.31 41.06 -5.41
CA LEU A 312 -24.09 39.83 -4.65
C LEU A 312 -25.31 38.93 -4.85
N SER A 313 -25.18 37.97 -5.77
CA SER A 313 -26.22 36.97 -6.05
C SER A 313 -26.33 35.96 -4.90
N ASN A 314 -27.52 35.35 -4.77
CA ASN A 314 -27.78 34.32 -3.77
C ASN A 314 -27.23 32.97 -4.23
N GLU A 315 -25.90 32.83 -4.23
CA GLU A 315 -25.24 31.61 -4.67
C GLU A 315 -25.40 30.47 -3.66
N SER A 316 -25.34 29.24 -4.17
CA SER A 316 -25.56 28.02 -3.39
C SER A 316 -24.56 27.81 -2.24
N TYR A 317 -23.37 28.42 -2.33
CA TYR A 317 -22.32 28.37 -1.31
C TYR A 317 -22.39 29.54 -0.30
N ILE A 318 -23.29 30.51 -0.50
CA ILE A 318 -23.57 31.59 0.45
C ILE A 318 -24.77 31.24 1.34
N SER A 319 -25.68 30.41 0.83
CA SER A 319 -26.96 30.05 1.45
C SER A 319 -26.93 28.76 2.29
N LYS A 320 -25.74 28.21 2.59
CA LYS A 320 -25.54 27.01 3.41
C LYS A 320 -24.78 27.30 4.69
#